data_AF-A0ABD0MHF6-F1
#
_entry.id   AF-A0ABD0MHF6-F1
#
_cell.length_a   1.000
_cell.length_b   1.000
_cell.length_c   1.000
_cell.angle_alpha   90.00
_cell.angle_beta   90.00
_cell.angle_gamma   90.00
#
_symmetry.space_group_name_H-M   'P 1'
#
loop_
_entity.id
_entity.type
_entity.pdbx_description
1 polymer ?
#
loop_
_entity_poly.entity_id
_entity_poly.type
_entity_poly.pdbx_seq_one_letter_code
_entity_poly.pdbx_strand_id
1 'polypeptide(L)'
;MASVKQLLNDTLDDLEKKELKRFKSYLREDGPIPVSVLEKADATDTVDQMLDRFGPERAVKITLDILKKMNQNHLAEQLENKLTKVKIMSCAQTEVRVDLNTKTGAKVNATTEKAYVG
;
A
#
# COMPACT_ATOMS: atom_id res chain seq x y z
N MET A 1 -2.24 -13.71 -9.17
CA MET A 1 -2.65 -12.49 -8.44
C MET A 1 -2.23 -12.66 -7.00
N ALA A 2 -1.53 -11.69 -6.41
CA ALA A 2 -1.24 -11.74 -4.97
C ALA A 2 -2.53 -11.51 -4.18
N SER A 3 -2.83 -12.39 -3.23
CA SER A 3 -3.98 -12.20 -2.34
C SER A 3 -3.71 -11.09 -1.32
N VAL A 4 -4.77 -10.49 -0.77
CA VAL A 4 -4.66 -9.49 0.31
C VAL A 4 -3.79 -10.01 1.46
N LYS A 5 -3.94 -11.29 1.81
CA LYS A 5 -3.09 -11.97 2.81
C LYS A 5 -1.60 -11.89 2.49
N GLN A 6 -1.21 -12.16 1.25
CA GLN A 6 0.19 -12.12 0.83
C GLN A 6 0.75 -10.71 0.89
N LEU A 7 -0.01 -9.72 0.40
CA LEU A 7 0.42 -8.32 0.44
C LEU A 7 0.65 -7.81 1.87
N LEU A 8 -0.21 -8.21 2.80
CA LEU A 8 -0.05 -7.87 4.21
C LEU A 8 1.15 -8.60 4.80
N ASN A 9 1.31 -9.90 4.55
CA ASN A 9 2.47 -10.67 5.03
C ASN A 9 3.78 -10.05 4.57
N ASP A 10 3.94 -9.78 3.26
CA ASP A 10 5.16 -9.17 2.72
C ASP A 10 5.47 -7.82 3.42
N THR A 11 4.43 -7.01 3.66
CA THR A 11 4.59 -5.71 4.32
C THR A 11 5.00 -5.84 5.79
N LEU A 12 4.48 -6.84 6.52
CA LEU A 12 4.87 -7.09 7.89
C LEU A 12 6.22 -7.82 8.02
N ASP A 13 6.65 -8.55 6.98
CA ASP A 13 7.96 -9.21 6.91
C ASP A 13 9.10 -8.19 6.70
N ASP A 14 8.83 -7.12 5.94
CA ASP A 14 9.72 -5.96 5.78
C ASP A 14 9.92 -5.14 7.08
N LEU A 15 9.10 -5.36 8.12
CA LEU A 15 9.25 -4.69 9.41
C LEU A 15 10.30 -5.39 10.28
N GLU A 16 11.14 -4.59 10.95
CA GLU A 16 12.04 -5.16 11.95
C GLU A 16 11.26 -5.73 13.15
N LYS A 17 11.85 -6.69 13.88
CA LYS A 17 11.23 -7.31 15.08
C LYS A 17 10.71 -6.28 16.10
N LYS A 18 11.44 -5.17 16.29
CA LYS A 18 11.05 -4.09 17.21
C LYS A 18 9.82 -3.33 16.70
N GLU A 19 9.73 -3.14 15.40
CA GLU A 19 8.62 -2.46 14.74
C GLU A 19 7.41 -3.36 14.71
N LEU A 20 7.56 -4.64 14.35
CA LEU A 20 6.48 -5.63 14.45
C LEU A 20 5.90 -5.70 15.87
N LYS A 21 6.73 -5.60 16.91
CA LYS A 21 6.26 -5.52 18.31
C LYS A 21 5.43 -4.26 18.57
N ARG A 22 5.84 -3.11 18.03
CA ARG A 22 5.06 -1.86 18.11
C ARG A 22 3.76 -1.96 17.33
N PHE A 23 3.78 -2.55 16.13
CA PHE A 23 2.61 -2.77 15.30
C PHE A 23 1.55 -3.56 16.05
N LYS A 24 1.95 -4.68 16.68
CA LYS A 24 1.08 -5.49 17.53
C LYS A 24 0.53 -4.73 18.73
N SER A 25 1.30 -3.80 19.30
CA SER A 25 0.84 -2.94 20.39
C SER A 25 -0.27 -2.00 19.95
N TYR A 26 -0.14 -1.35 18.78
CA TYR A 26 -1.20 -0.52 18.21
C TYR A 26 -2.43 -1.34 17.82
N LEU A 27 -2.21 -2.53 17.26
CA LEU A 27 -3.30 -3.45 16.90
C LEU A 27 -4.10 -3.90 18.14
N ARG A 28 -3.45 -4.01 19.30
CA ARG A 28 -4.09 -4.28 20.59
C ARG A 28 -4.94 -3.10 21.08
N GLU A 29 -4.48 -1.86 20.86
CA GLU A 29 -5.22 -0.66 21.27
C GLU A 29 -6.45 -0.43 20.39
N ASP A 30 -6.32 -0.64 19.07
CA ASP A 30 -7.39 -0.45 18.09
C ASP A 30 -8.33 -1.68 17.97
N GLY A 31 -8.04 -2.81 18.63
CA GLY A 31 -8.76 -4.08 18.39
C GLY A 31 -8.93 -4.99 19.62
N PRO A 32 -10.08 -5.70 19.76
CA PRO A 32 -10.28 -6.65 20.86
C PRO A 32 -9.55 -8.01 20.66
N ILE A 33 -8.27 -8.00 20.33
CA ILE A 33 -7.44 -9.22 20.20
C ILE A 33 -6.79 -9.51 21.56
N PRO A 34 -6.92 -10.73 22.11
CA PRO A 34 -6.31 -11.07 23.39
C PRO A 34 -4.78 -11.01 23.35
N VAL A 35 -4.22 -10.35 24.36
CA VAL A 35 -2.78 -10.09 24.55
C VAL A 35 -1.94 -11.36 24.47
N SER A 36 -2.47 -12.44 25.07
CA SER A 36 -1.83 -13.76 25.15
C SER A 36 -1.51 -14.35 23.78
N VAL A 37 -2.28 -13.98 22.76
CA VAL A 37 -2.12 -14.50 21.40
C VAL A 37 -1.14 -13.64 20.60
N LEU A 38 -1.20 -12.32 20.74
CA LEU A 38 -0.32 -11.38 20.03
C LEU A 38 1.14 -11.43 20.50
N GLU A 39 1.39 -11.77 21.77
CA GLU A 39 2.75 -11.80 22.32
C GLU A 39 3.61 -12.90 21.70
N LYS A 40 2.99 -14.01 21.26
CA LYS A 40 3.64 -15.15 20.61
C LYS A 40 3.40 -15.26 19.11
N ALA A 41 2.40 -14.54 18.58
CA ALA A 41 2.05 -14.58 17.16
C ALA A 41 3.23 -14.12 16.30
N ASP A 42 3.51 -14.79 15.19
CA ASP A 42 4.44 -14.28 14.19
C ASP A 42 3.74 -13.25 13.27
N ALA A 43 4.48 -12.67 12.32
CA ALA A 43 3.91 -11.73 11.34
C ALA A 43 2.71 -12.34 10.60
N THR A 44 2.82 -13.60 10.20
CA THR A 44 1.76 -14.36 9.50
C THR A 44 0.53 -14.58 10.38
N ASP A 45 0.72 -15.00 11.63
CA ASP A 45 -0.39 -15.21 12.57
C ASP A 45 -1.15 -13.90 12.83
N THR A 46 -0.41 -12.79 12.92
CA THR A 46 -0.98 -11.46 13.11
C THR A 46 -1.89 -11.09 11.93
N VAL A 47 -1.42 -11.31 10.70
CA VAL A 47 -2.22 -11.07 9.48
C VAL A 47 -3.45 -11.96 9.44
N ASP A 48 -3.32 -13.25 9.75
CA ASP A 48 -4.45 -14.17 9.76
C ASP A 48 -5.52 -13.74 10.76
N GLN A 49 -5.13 -13.30 11.96
CA GLN A 49 -6.07 -12.74 12.93
C GLN A 49 -6.75 -11.47 12.44
N MET A 50 -6.02 -10.59 11.76
CA MET A 50 -6.62 -9.37 11.20
C MET A 50 -7.65 -9.69 10.12
N LEU A 51 -7.36 -10.66 9.26
CA LEU A 51 -8.25 -11.10 8.19
C LEU A 51 -9.49 -11.81 8.73
N ASP A 52 -9.32 -12.74 9.68
CA ASP A 52 -10.41 -13.47 10.31
C ASP A 52 -11.38 -12.52 11.03
N ARG A 53 -10.82 -11.51 11.71
CA ARG A 53 -11.60 -10.66 12.61
C ARG A 53 -12.23 -9.44 11.97
N PHE A 54 -11.53 -8.82 11.03
CA PHE A 54 -11.97 -7.57 10.41
C PHE A 54 -12.37 -7.75 8.95
N GLY A 55 -11.97 -8.86 8.32
CA GLY A 55 -12.08 -9.08 6.89
C GLY A 55 -10.98 -8.37 6.09
N PRO A 56 -10.76 -8.77 4.83
CA PRO A 56 -9.63 -8.32 4.01
C PRO A 56 -9.58 -6.80 3.81
N GLU A 57 -10.71 -6.15 3.56
CA GLU A 57 -10.75 -4.71 3.31
C GLU A 57 -10.42 -3.89 4.56
N ARG A 58 -10.93 -4.28 5.74
CA ARG A 58 -10.64 -3.56 6.98
C ARG A 58 -9.24 -3.86 7.49
N ALA A 59 -8.77 -5.10 7.36
CA ALA A 59 -7.41 -5.48 7.73
C ALA A 59 -6.36 -4.61 7.00
N VAL A 60 -6.57 -4.36 5.71
CA VAL A 60 -5.75 -3.44 4.92
C VAL A 60 -5.77 -2.02 5.49
N LYS A 61 -6.95 -1.47 5.77
CA LYS A 61 -7.09 -0.10 6.30
C LYS A 61 -6.40 0.05 7.64
N ILE A 62 -6.58 -0.91 8.55
CA ILE A 62 -5.94 -0.94 9.86
C ILE A 62 -4.42 -1.00 9.71
N THR A 63 -3.91 -1.85 8.81
CA THR A 63 -2.47 -1.97 8.57
C THR A 63 -1.88 -0.64 8.09
N LEU A 64 -2.52 0.03 7.13
CA LEU A 64 -2.08 1.34 6.64
C LEU A 64 -2.07 2.41 7.73
N ASP A 65 -3.10 2.44 8.58
CA ASP A 65 -3.20 3.42 9.66
C ASP A 65 -2.10 3.21 10.72
N ILE A 66 -1.85 1.96 11.12
CA ILE A 66 -0.81 1.63 12.10
C ILE A 66 0.59 1.94 11.54
N LEU A 67 0.86 1.60 10.27
CA LEU A 67 2.13 1.93 9.63
C LEU A 67 2.37 3.45 9.62
N LYS A 68 1.34 4.25 9.32
CA LYS A 68 1.43 5.72 9.39
C LYS A 68 1.65 6.23 10.82
N LYS A 69 0.93 5.68 11.81
CA LYS A 69 1.12 6.01 13.24
C LYS A 69 2.55 5.73 13.73
N MET A 70 3.18 4.69 13.19
CA MET A 70 4.55 4.30 13.52
C MET A 70 5.62 5.03 12.70
N ASN A 71 5.23 5.96 11.82
CA ASN A 71 6.11 6.65 10.88
C ASN A 71 6.75 5.74 9.81
N GLN A 72 6.17 4.56 9.58
CA GLN A 72 6.51 3.62 8.49
C GLN A 72 5.77 3.99 7.19
N ASN A 73 5.86 5.27 6.81
CA ASN A 73 5.09 5.84 5.71
C ASN A 73 5.46 5.21 4.35
N HIS A 74 6.73 4.84 4.18
CA HIS A 74 7.22 4.18 2.97
C HIS A 74 6.54 2.81 2.74
N LEU A 75 6.43 1.99 3.79
CA LEU A 75 5.74 0.69 3.71
C LEU A 75 4.24 0.88 3.49
N ALA A 76 3.63 1.89 4.11
CA ALA A 76 2.22 2.21 3.90
C ALA A 76 1.95 2.59 2.44
N GLU A 77 2.79 3.45 1.84
CA GLU A 77 2.67 3.85 0.45
C GLU A 77 2.87 2.67 -0.51
N GLN A 78 3.84 1.80 -0.25
CA GLN A 78 4.02 0.59 -1.04
C GLN A 78 2.81 -0.34 -1.00
N LEU A 79 2.24 -0.56 0.18
CA LEU A 79 1.04 -1.38 0.34
C LEU A 79 -0.14 -0.77 -0.42
N GLU A 80 -0.36 0.54 -0.31
CA GLU A 80 -1.40 1.26 -1.04
C GLU A 80 -1.22 1.14 -2.56
N ASN A 81 0.01 1.31 -3.05
CA ASN A 81 0.36 1.15 -4.46
C ASN A 81 0.16 -0.29 -4.98
N LYS A 82 0.44 -1.30 -4.17
CA LYS A 82 0.17 -2.70 -4.54
C LYS A 82 -1.34 -2.96 -4.63
N LEU A 83 -2.13 -2.39 -3.72
CA LEU A 83 -3.59 -2.52 -3.72
C LEU A 83 -4.27 -1.77 -4.88
N THR A 84 -3.80 -0.57 -5.23
CA THR A 84 -4.31 0.17 -6.39
C THR A 84 -4.03 -0.60 -7.68
N LYS A 85 -2.81 -1.15 -7.83
CA LYS A 85 -2.49 -2.05 -8.95
C LYS A 85 -3.43 -3.25 -9.03
N VAL A 86 -3.72 -3.92 -7.89
CA VAL A 86 -4.67 -5.05 -7.85
C VAL A 86 -6.10 -4.60 -8.21
N LYS A 87 -6.54 -3.43 -7.74
CA LYS A 87 -7.87 -2.88 -8.03
C LYS A 87 -8.03 -2.48 -9.50
N ILE A 88 -6.96 -1.95 -10.12
CA ILE A 88 -6.90 -1.64 -11.55
C ILE A 88 -6.91 -2.95 -12.37
N MET A 89 -6.21 -4.00 -11.93
CA MET A 89 -6.21 -5.31 -12.60
C MET A 89 -7.55 -6.07 -12.48
N SER A 90 -8.34 -5.81 -11.43
CA SER A 90 -9.72 -6.30 -11.32
C SER A 90 -10.70 -5.55 -12.24
N CYS A 91 -10.30 -4.42 -12.80
CA CYS A 91 -11.10 -3.60 -13.72
C CYS A 91 -10.71 -3.85 -15.19
N ALA A 92 -9.72 -4.68 -15.51
CA ALA A 92 -9.29 -4.92 -16.89
C ALA A 92 -10.24 -5.85 -17.69
N GLN A 93 -11.55 -5.60 -17.58
CA GLN A 93 -12.43 -5.51 -18.75
C GLN A 93 -12.63 -4.07 -19.25
N THR A 94 -11.94 -3.06 -18.70
CA THR A 94 -12.07 -1.68 -19.15
C THR A 94 -10.72 -0.99 -19.18
N GLU A 95 -10.28 -0.66 -20.38
CA GLU A 95 -9.16 0.23 -20.63
C GLU A 95 -9.40 1.60 -19.96
N VAL A 96 -8.50 2.00 -19.05
CA VAL A 96 -8.35 3.41 -18.70
C VAL A 96 -6.90 3.78 -18.91
N ARG A 97 -6.65 4.51 -20.00
CA ARG A 97 -5.40 5.22 -20.25
C ARG A 97 -5.21 6.22 -19.12
N VAL A 98 -4.18 6.02 -18.30
CA VAL A 98 -3.74 7.05 -17.35
C VAL A 98 -2.71 7.88 -18.09
N ASP A 99 -3.15 8.98 -18.71
CA ASP A 99 -2.27 9.98 -19.29
C ASP A 99 -1.49 10.65 -18.16
N LEU A 100 -0.25 10.18 -17.95
CA LEU A 100 0.75 10.86 -17.12
C LEU A 100 1.19 12.14 -17.85
N ASN A 101 0.39 13.20 -17.78
CA ASN A 101 0.84 14.54 -18.16
C ASN A 101 1.71 15.11 -17.04
N THR A 102 2.98 14.72 -17.01
CA THR A 102 4.03 15.42 -16.27
C THR A 102 4.24 16.78 -16.92
N LYS A 103 3.48 17.78 -16.47
CA LYS A 103 3.71 19.18 -16.83
C LYS A 103 4.88 19.71 -16.01
N THR A 104 6.08 19.25 -16.33
CA THR A 104 7.33 19.84 -15.86
C THR A 104 7.93 20.61 -17.03
N GLY A 105 7.88 21.93 -16.91
CA GLY A 105 8.34 22.84 -17.94
C GLY A 105 9.84 22.70 -18.23
N ALA A 106 10.19 22.75 -19.51
CA ALA A 106 11.50 23.19 -19.95
C ALA A 106 11.33 24.04 -21.20
N LYS A 107 12.02 25.17 -21.16
CA LYS A 107 11.95 26.32 -22.03
C LYS A 107 12.60 26.04 -23.40
N VAL A 108 12.08 26.75 -24.41
CA VAL A 108 12.76 27.38 -25.56
C VAL A 108 13.74 26.54 -26.40
N ASN A 109 13.48 26.46 -27.71
CA ASN A 109 14.36 27.05 -28.71
C ASN A 109 13.61 27.32 -30.03
N ALA A 110 14.04 28.37 -30.70
CA ALA A 110 13.54 28.85 -31.97
C ALA A 110 14.09 28.00 -33.13
N THR A 111 13.39 27.95 -34.27
CA THR A 111 14.01 28.02 -35.61
C THR A 111 12.95 28.49 -36.62
N THR A 112 13.19 29.68 -37.16
CA THR A 112 12.62 30.23 -38.39
C THR A 112 12.83 29.30 -39.58
N GLU A 113 11.79 29.07 -40.39
CA GLU A 113 11.98 28.71 -41.79
C GLU A 113 10.92 29.35 -42.69
N LYS A 114 11.39 30.15 -43.64
CA LYS A 114 10.62 30.73 -44.74
C LYS A 114 10.31 29.62 -45.75
N ALA A 115 9.07 29.54 -46.22
CA ALA A 115 8.75 28.96 -47.54
C ALA A 115 7.41 29.55 -48.01
N TYR A 116 7.41 30.47 -48.99
CA TYR A 116 7.33 30.24 -50.43
C TYR A 116 5.93 29.75 -50.93
N VAL A 117 5.25 30.71 -51.59
CA VAL A 117 4.42 30.63 -52.82
C VAL A 117 3.01 30.03 -52.78
N GLY A 118 2.10 30.82 -53.38
CA GLY A 118 0.83 30.46 -53.98
C GLY A 118 0.26 31.70 -54.64
#